data_AF-A0A7W2R4D2-F1
#
_entry.id   AF-A0A7W2R4D2-F1
#
_cell.length_a   1.000
_cell.length_b   1.000
_cell.length_c   1.000
_cell.angle_alpha   90.00
_cell.angle_beta   90.00
_cell.angle_gamma   90.00
#
_symmetry.space_group_name_H-M   'P 1'
#
loop_
_entity.id
_entity.type
_entity.pdbx_description
1 polymer ?
#
loop_
_entity_poly.entity_id
_entity_poly.type
_entity_poly.pdbx_seq_one_letter_code
_entity_poly.pdbx_strand_id
1 'polypeptide(L)'
;MQKPFIFIVIISFILTSCGKEQDPFLIKKQNIGNLTDSTQVKDLHMVFDKDSVANYIGRDEFTRNIDNIEIFDRDGVALLSISPQRRADSTSVINNIRILDPRYKTEKGISTQSTFKDIQDAYEISKIDNLINSISVSVNEINASFTIDKKELPSNLRFDRSISIEASQIPDNAKIKYFFIHWN
;
A
#
# COMPACT_ATOMS: atom_id res chain seq x y z
N MET A 1 -45.72 -44.81 -27.25
CA MET A 1 -44.25 -44.90 -27.15
C MET A 1 -43.75 -43.52 -26.74
N GLN A 2 -43.63 -43.26 -25.43
CA GLN A 2 -42.36 -43.14 -24.69
C GLN A 2 -41.33 -42.15 -25.26
N LYS A 3 -41.15 -41.04 -24.52
CA LYS A 3 -39.87 -40.42 -24.07
C LYS A 3 -39.19 -39.35 -24.97
N PRO A 4 -38.32 -38.48 -24.40
CA PRO A 4 -38.60 -37.04 -24.14
C PRO A 4 -37.44 -36.13 -24.64
N PHE A 5 -37.42 -34.82 -24.32
CA PHE A 5 -36.24 -33.93 -24.08
C PHE A 5 -36.76 -32.48 -24.18
N ILE A 6 -37.22 -31.80 -23.11
CA ILE A 6 -36.47 -31.19 -22.00
C ILE A 6 -35.22 -30.41 -22.43
N PHE A 7 -35.39 -29.08 -22.35
CA PHE A 7 -34.40 -28.02 -22.04
C PHE A 7 -33.17 -27.87 -22.92
N ILE A 8 -33.22 -26.88 -23.82
CA ILE A 8 -32.06 -26.06 -24.17
C ILE A 8 -32.51 -24.60 -24.18
N VAL A 9 -32.54 -23.98 -22.99
CA VAL A 9 -32.47 -22.52 -22.87
C VAL A 9 -30.98 -22.20 -22.83
N ILE A 10 -30.42 -21.85 -23.99
CA ILE A 10 -29.08 -21.27 -24.06
C ILE A 10 -29.16 -19.89 -23.43
N ILE A 11 -28.72 -19.82 -22.18
CA ILE A 11 -28.34 -18.59 -21.50
C ILE A 11 -27.15 -18.03 -22.28
N SER A 12 -27.44 -17.15 -23.24
CA SER A 12 -26.44 -16.22 -23.77
C SER A 12 -26.39 -15.02 -22.85
N PHE A 13 -25.80 -15.21 -21.66
CA PHE A 13 -25.27 -14.11 -20.87
C PHE A 13 -23.77 -14.04 -21.17
N ILE A 14 -23.45 -13.55 -22.37
CA ILE A 14 -22.07 -13.15 -22.65
C ILE A 14 -21.83 -11.89 -21.82
N LEU A 15 -21.04 -12.11 -20.78
CA LEU A 15 -20.49 -11.15 -19.84
C LEU A 15 -20.04 -9.88 -20.55
N THR A 16 -20.81 -8.81 -20.42
CA THR A 16 -20.31 -7.45 -20.64
C THR A 16 -19.45 -7.07 -19.45
N SER A 17 -18.24 -7.65 -19.35
CA SER A 17 -17.18 -7.05 -18.53
C SER A 17 -16.68 -5.82 -19.28
N CYS A 18 -17.48 -4.77 -19.25
CA CYS A 18 -17.03 -3.42 -19.52
C CYS A 18 -16.11 -3.06 -18.35
N GLY A 19 -14.84 -3.47 -18.48
CA GLY A 19 -13.82 -3.22 -17.48
C GLY A 19 -13.67 -1.72 -17.33
N LYS A 20 -14.29 -1.15 -16.29
CA LYS A 20 -13.99 0.22 -15.89
C LYS A 20 -12.49 0.25 -15.63
N GLU A 21 -11.78 1.11 -16.37
CA GLU A 21 -10.36 1.32 -16.18
C GLU A 21 -10.15 1.67 -14.71
N GLN A 22 -9.47 0.78 -13.98
CA GLN A 22 -9.23 0.97 -12.56
C GLN A 22 -8.12 2.01 -12.41
N ASP A 23 -8.37 3.04 -11.60
CA ASP A 23 -7.37 4.06 -11.32
C ASP A 23 -6.12 3.39 -10.71
N PRO A 24 -4.96 3.42 -11.40
CA PRO A 24 -3.75 2.76 -10.94
C PRO A 24 -3.19 3.35 -9.63
N PHE A 25 -3.58 4.58 -9.30
CA PHE A 25 -3.11 5.30 -8.12
C PHE A 25 -4.10 5.25 -6.94
N LEU A 26 -5.26 4.61 -7.10
CA LEU A 26 -6.23 4.50 -6.02
C LEU A 26 -5.84 3.40 -5.04
N ILE A 27 -5.66 3.79 -3.78
CA ILE A 27 -5.41 2.90 -2.64
C ILE A 27 -6.74 2.54 -1.98
N LYS A 28 -6.96 1.24 -1.84
CA LYS A 28 -8.03 0.64 -1.03
C LYS A 28 -7.41 -0.34 -0.04
N LYS A 29 -8.23 -0.83 0.89
CA LYS A 29 -7.79 -1.73 1.97
C LYS A 29 -7.01 -2.95 1.47
N GLN A 30 -7.42 -3.56 0.35
CA GLN A 30 -6.86 -4.83 -0.15
C GLN A 30 -6.24 -4.72 -1.56
N ASN A 31 -6.21 -3.50 -2.13
CA ASN A 31 -5.66 -3.32 -3.46
C ASN A 31 -5.16 -1.87 -3.67
N ILE A 32 -4.16 -1.70 -4.54
CA ILE A 32 -3.67 -0.41 -5.02
C ILE A 32 -3.66 -0.48 -6.53
N GLY A 33 -4.61 0.21 -7.18
CA GLY A 33 -4.86 -0.05 -8.59
C GLY A 33 -5.06 -1.56 -8.82
N ASN A 34 -4.34 -2.12 -9.81
CA ASN A 34 -4.39 -3.55 -10.14
C ASN A 34 -3.60 -4.46 -9.18
N LEU A 35 -2.80 -3.90 -8.26
CA LEU A 35 -2.06 -4.67 -7.26
C LEU A 35 -3.00 -5.13 -6.15
N THR A 36 -3.00 -6.42 -5.82
CA THR A 36 -3.86 -7.01 -4.76
C THR A 36 -3.05 -7.77 -3.72
N ASP A 37 -3.66 -8.06 -2.56
CA ASP A 37 -3.09 -8.91 -1.51
C ASP A 37 -2.83 -10.37 -1.95
N SER A 38 -3.43 -10.81 -3.05
CA SER A 38 -3.20 -12.11 -3.68
C SER A 38 -2.15 -12.10 -4.79
N THR A 39 -1.66 -10.92 -5.19
CA THR A 39 -0.63 -10.80 -6.23
C THR A 39 0.67 -11.45 -5.76
N GLN A 40 1.22 -12.36 -6.58
CA GLN A 40 2.51 -12.97 -6.30
C GLN A 40 3.65 -12.09 -6.83
N VAL A 41 4.80 -12.17 -6.17
CA VAL A 41 6.01 -11.42 -6.57
C VAL A 41 6.36 -11.61 -8.05
N LYS A 42 6.25 -12.83 -8.58
CA LYS A 42 6.53 -13.11 -10.00
C LYS A 42 5.60 -12.34 -10.95
N ASP A 43 4.42 -11.92 -10.52
CA ASP A 43 3.41 -11.29 -11.36
C ASP A 43 3.50 -9.76 -11.33
N LEU A 44 4.39 -9.19 -10.50
CA LEU A 44 4.58 -7.73 -10.39
C LEU A 44 4.94 -7.06 -11.70
N HIS A 45 5.73 -7.71 -12.56
CA HIS A 45 6.08 -7.18 -13.89
C HIS A 45 4.87 -7.03 -14.82
N MET A 46 3.79 -7.79 -14.59
CA MET A 46 2.54 -7.66 -15.35
C MET A 46 1.66 -6.57 -14.75
N VAL A 47 1.65 -6.40 -13.42
CA VAL A 47 0.90 -5.34 -12.75
C VAL A 47 1.48 -3.96 -13.05
N PHE A 48 2.81 -3.89 -13.15
CA PHE A 48 3.59 -2.68 -13.39
C PHE A 48 4.23 -2.70 -14.79
N ASP A 49 3.46 -3.10 -15.81
CA ASP A 49 3.92 -3.31 -17.20
C ASP A 49 4.49 -2.05 -17.87
N LYS A 50 4.09 -0.87 -17.39
CA LYS A 50 4.54 0.44 -17.87
C LYS A 50 5.66 1.06 -17.04
N ASP A 51 6.02 0.43 -15.93
CA ASP A 51 6.93 0.94 -14.91
C ASP A 51 8.17 0.04 -14.81
N SER A 52 9.19 0.53 -14.11
CA SER A 52 10.41 -0.22 -13.85
C SER A 52 10.31 -0.96 -12.52
N VAL A 53 10.39 -2.29 -12.58
CA VAL A 53 10.43 -3.17 -11.39
C VAL A 53 11.89 -3.55 -11.10
N ALA A 54 12.48 -2.93 -10.10
CA ALA A 54 13.86 -3.19 -9.70
C ALA A 54 13.95 -4.24 -8.58
N ASN A 55 15.15 -4.80 -8.41
CA ASN A 55 15.45 -5.79 -7.37
C ASN A 55 14.63 -7.08 -7.45
N TYR A 56 14.24 -7.44 -8.67
CA TYR A 56 13.55 -8.70 -8.95
C TYR A 56 14.47 -9.89 -8.66
N ILE A 57 13.93 -10.91 -7.99
CA ILE A 57 14.65 -12.14 -7.62
C ILE A 57 14.96 -12.93 -8.90
N GLY A 58 16.14 -12.69 -9.47
CA GLY A 58 16.71 -13.49 -10.56
C GLY A 58 17.89 -14.30 -10.04
N ARG A 59 17.72 -15.62 -9.95
CA ARG A 59 18.65 -16.80 -9.92
C ARG A 59 20.08 -16.71 -9.32
N ASP A 60 20.62 -15.54 -9.01
CA ASP A 60 22.03 -15.32 -8.70
C ASP A 60 22.24 -15.06 -7.20
N GLU A 61 23.33 -15.59 -6.65
CA GLU A 61 23.55 -15.68 -5.20
C GLU A 61 23.74 -14.32 -4.49
N PHE A 62 23.80 -13.24 -5.27
CA PHE A 62 23.98 -11.86 -4.80
C PHE A 62 22.67 -11.15 -4.43
N THR A 63 21.49 -11.70 -4.75
CA THR A 63 20.19 -11.09 -4.41
C THR A 63 19.68 -11.47 -3.02
N ARG A 64 20.43 -12.27 -2.23
CA ARG A 64 20.00 -12.76 -0.89
C ARG A 64 19.70 -11.65 0.13
N ASN A 65 20.13 -10.41 -0.12
CA ASN A 65 19.99 -9.30 0.82
C ASN A 65 18.96 -8.24 0.39
N ILE A 66 18.25 -8.44 -0.73
CA ILE A 66 17.24 -7.48 -1.15
C ILE A 66 15.88 -7.93 -0.63
N ASP A 67 15.43 -7.22 0.41
CA ASP A 67 14.19 -7.50 1.12
C ASP A 67 12.96 -6.93 0.42
N ASN A 68 13.16 -5.87 -0.37
CA ASN A 68 12.09 -5.07 -0.96
C ASN A 68 12.27 -4.96 -2.47
N ILE A 69 11.13 -4.98 -3.16
CA ILE A 69 11.02 -4.77 -4.60
C ILE A 69 10.63 -3.32 -4.81
N GLU A 70 11.45 -2.58 -5.54
CA GLU A 70 11.26 -1.14 -5.75
C GLU A 70 10.59 -0.91 -7.10
N ILE A 71 9.52 -0.10 -7.11
CA ILE A 71 8.78 0.26 -8.32
C ILE A 71 9.08 1.72 -8.64
N PHE A 72 9.53 1.98 -9.85
CA PHE A 72 9.81 3.31 -10.36
C PHE A 72 8.99 3.59 -11.62
N ASP A 73 8.58 4.84 -11.84
CA ASP A 73 8.05 5.21 -13.15
C ASP A 73 9.16 5.28 -14.21
N ARG A 74 8.76 5.62 -15.44
CA ARG A 74 9.67 5.72 -16.60
C ARG A 74 10.72 6.83 -16.46
N ASP A 75 10.44 7.82 -15.63
CA ASP A 75 11.34 8.95 -15.38
C ASP A 75 12.27 8.65 -14.18
N GLY A 76 12.13 7.49 -13.55
CA GLY A 76 12.93 7.05 -12.41
C GLY A 76 12.43 7.54 -11.06
N VAL A 77 11.20 8.07 -10.97
CA VAL A 77 10.59 8.47 -9.69
C VAL A 77 10.17 7.23 -8.92
N ALA A 78 10.58 7.13 -7.66
CA ALA A 78 10.20 6.03 -6.79
C ALA A 78 8.70 6.09 -6.44
N LEU A 79 7.95 5.08 -6.86
CA LEU A 79 6.50 4.96 -6.66
C LEU A 79 6.19 4.26 -5.35
N LEU A 80 6.69 3.03 -5.23
CA LEU A 80 6.37 2.07 -4.17
C LEU A 80 7.60 1.25 -3.80
N SER A 81 7.69 0.84 -2.53
CA SER A 81 8.61 -0.21 -2.06
C SER A 81 7.76 -1.35 -1.50
N ILE A 82 7.84 -2.52 -2.13
CA ILE A 82 7.00 -3.69 -1.85
C ILE A 82 7.80 -4.73 -1.09
N SER A 83 7.31 -5.11 0.09
CA SER A 83 7.88 -6.20 0.89
C SER A 83 7.03 -7.47 0.72
N PRO A 84 7.60 -8.59 0.26
CA PRO A 84 6.89 -9.88 0.23
C PRO A 84 6.78 -10.48 1.63
N GLN A 85 5.82 -11.38 1.80
CA GLN A 85 5.66 -12.16 3.04
C GLN A 85 6.84 -13.10 3.30
N ARG A 86 7.37 -13.72 2.23
CA ARG A 86 8.57 -14.55 2.26
C ARG A 86 9.62 -13.96 1.33
N ARG A 87 10.80 -13.69 1.89
CA ARG A 87 11.95 -13.18 1.16
C ARG A 87 12.45 -14.23 0.16
N ALA A 88 12.94 -13.77 -0.98
CA ALA A 88 13.49 -14.61 -2.04
C ALA A 88 12.52 -15.71 -2.57
N ASP A 89 11.20 -15.53 -2.43
CA ASP A 89 10.17 -16.45 -2.92
C ASP A 89 9.27 -15.73 -3.93
N SER A 90 9.39 -16.09 -5.20
CA SER A 90 8.62 -15.47 -6.28
C SER A 90 7.12 -15.78 -6.20
N THR A 91 6.73 -16.84 -5.50
CA THR A 91 5.32 -17.23 -5.27
C THR A 91 4.75 -16.62 -4.00
N SER A 92 5.58 -15.94 -3.20
CA SER A 92 5.11 -15.17 -2.06
C SER A 92 4.15 -14.08 -2.51
N VAL A 93 3.10 -13.90 -1.70
CA VAL A 93 2.24 -12.72 -1.77
C VAL A 93 2.90 -11.53 -1.09
N ILE A 94 2.30 -10.36 -1.30
CA ILE A 94 2.76 -9.08 -0.78
C ILE A 94 2.31 -8.91 0.66
N ASN A 95 3.22 -8.48 1.53
CA ASN A 95 2.95 -8.24 2.95
C ASN A 95 2.73 -6.75 3.24
N ASN A 96 3.62 -5.88 2.78
CA ASN A 96 3.42 -4.45 2.98
C ASN A 96 3.95 -3.64 1.81
N ILE A 97 3.33 -2.49 1.60
CA ILE A 97 3.64 -1.56 0.53
C ILE A 97 3.91 -0.21 1.18
N ARG A 98 5.13 0.30 1.01
CA ARG A 98 5.46 1.68 1.33
C ARG A 98 5.09 2.56 0.16
N ILE A 99 4.24 3.55 0.41
CA ILE A 99 3.85 4.57 -0.57
C ILE A 99 4.84 5.72 -0.52
N LEU A 100 5.45 6.05 -1.66
CA LEU A 100 6.46 7.10 -1.79
C LEU A 100 5.96 8.27 -2.65
N ASP A 101 5.19 7.97 -3.69
CA ASP A 101 4.71 8.97 -4.64
C ASP A 101 3.32 9.53 -4.25
N PRO A 102 3.11 10.86 -4.37
CA PRO A 102 1.86 11.50 -3.95
C PRO A 102 0.69 11.35 -4.92
N ARG A 103 0.90 10.79 -6.12
CA ARG A 103 -0.20 10.42 -7.02
C ARG A 103 -1.10 9.38 -6.36
N TYR A 104 -0.52 8.49 -5.53
CA TYR A 104 -1.27 7.48 -4.80
C TYR A 104 -2.13 8.10 -3.70
N LYS A 105 -3.44 7.83 -3.76
CA LYS A 105 -4.44 8.39 -2.85
C LYS A 105 -5.38 7.33 -2.31
N THR A 106 -5.73 7.42 -1.05
CA THR A 106 -6.80 6.59 -0.48
C THR A 106 -8.17 7.00 -1.04
N GLU A 107 -9.21 6.19 -0.79
CA GLU A 107 -10.60 6.54 -1.14
C GLU A 107 -11.07 7.85 -0.50
N LYS A 108 -10.47 8.27 0.62
CA LYS A 108 -10.73 9.55 1.29
C LYS A 108 -9.71 10.64 0.92
N GLY A 109 -8.88 10.41 -0.10
CA GLY A 109 -7.98 11.41 -0.68
C GLY A 109 -6.63 11.60 0.03
N ILE A 110 -6.28 10.76 1.01
CA ILE A 110 -5.01 10.87 1.75
C ILE A 110 -3.84 10.39 0.89
N SER A 111 -2.75 11.15 0.86
CA SER A 111 -1.51 10.86 0.12
C SER A 111 -0.28 11.22 0.94
N THR A 112 0.93 11.04 0.39
CA THR A 112 2.17 11.49 1.03
C THR A 112 2.31 13.01 1.15
N GLN A 113 1.48 13.80 0.45
CA GLN A 113 1.40 15.26 0.60
C GLN A 113 0.48 15.72 1.73
N SER A 114 -0.33 14.82 2.29
CA SER A 114 -1.27 15.14 3.37
C SER A 114 -0.57 15.45 4.69
N THR A 115 -1.27 16.15 5.58
CA THR A 115 -0.81 16.41 6.94
C THR A 115 -1.44 15.46 7.95
N PHE A 116 -0.98 15.55 9.20
CA PHE A 116 -1.61 14.84 10.31
C PHE A 116 -3.09 15.20 10.49
N LYS A 117 -3.46 16.48 10.33
CA LYS A 117 -4.85 16.92 10.39
C LYS A 117 -5.71 16.26 9.32
N ASP A 118 -5.21 16.18 8.08
CA ASP A 118 -5.95 15.53 6.99
C ASP A 118 -6.27 14.07 7.34
N ILE A 119 -5.32 13.35 7.96
CA ILE A 119 -5.53 11.97 8.42
C ILE A 119 -6.62 11.94 9.50
N GLN A 120 -6.54 12.82 10.51
CA GLN A 120 -7.54 12.89 11.60
C GLN A 120 -8.94 13.20 11.09
N ASP A 121 -9.07 14.11 10.12
CA ASP A 121 -10.35 14.50 9.56
C ASP A 121 -10.95 13.37 8.70
N ALA A 122 -10.10 12.55 8.06
CA ALA A 122 -10.54 11.46 7.18
C ALA A 122 -10.75 10.12 7.91
N TYR A 123 -9.99 9.83 8.97
CA TYR A 123 -9.93 8.51 9.59
C TYR A 123 -9.82 8.56 11.11
N GLU A 124 -10.39 7.55 11.77
CA GLU A 124 -10.14 7.30 13.18
C GLU A 124 -8.73 6.72 13.39
N ILE A 125 -7.92 7.41 14.19
CA ILE A 125 -6.58 6.96 14.57
C ILE A 125 -6.71 5.83 15.59
N SER A 126 -6.16 4.66 15.26
CA SER A 126 -6.23 3.49 16.14
C SER A 126 -5.09 3.43 17.15
N LYS A 127 -3.90 3.94 16.79
CA LYS A 127 -2.71 3.88 17.64
C LYS A 127 -1.66 4.89 17.19
N ILE A 128 -0.86 5.38 18.14
CA ILE A 128 0.33 6.19 17.86
C ILE A 128 1.53 5.53 18.55
N ASP A 129 2.49 5.09 17.76
CA ASP A 129 3.73 4.47 18.24
C ASP A 129 4.89 5.46 18.21
N ASN A 130 5.57 5.63 19.35
CA ASN A 130 6.74 6.49 19.51
C ASN A 130 8.02 5.73 19.09
N LEU A 131 8.49 5.97 17.86
CA LEU A 131 9.66 5.30 17.30
C LEU A 131 10.95 6.11 17.55
N ILE A 132 12.06 5.63 16.98
CA ILE A 132 13.40 6.21 17.17
C ILE A 132 13.44 7.68 16.75
N ASN A 133 13.14 7.95 15.48
CA ASN A 133 13.23 9.27 14.84
C ASN A 133 11.89 9.76 14.29
N SER A 134 10.83 9.00 14.51
CA SER A 134 9.50 9.26 13.96
C SER A 134 8.43 8.80 14.94
N ILE A 135 7.19 9.14 14.64
CA ILE A 135 6.01 8.46 15.15
C ILE A 135 5.35 7.68 14.02
N SER A 136 4.66 6.61 14.37
CA SER A 136 3.82 5.84 13.45
C SER A 136 2.37 5.96 13.88
N VAL A 137 1.53 6.56 13.04
CA VAL A 137 0.10 6.77 13.28
C VAL A 137 -0.66 5.69 12.52
N SER A 138 -1.34 4.79 13.22
CA SER A 138 -2.04 3.65 12.63
C SER A 138 -3.52 3.95 12.40
N VAL A 139 -4.05 3.44 11.29
CA VAL A 139 -5.47 3.51 10.91
C VAL A 139 -5.94 2.11 10.50
N ASN A 140 -6.76 1.48 11.35
CA ASN A 140 -7.22 0.11 11.15
C ASN A 140 -8.25 -0.02 10.01
N GLU A 141 -8.98 1.06 9.69
CA GLU A 141 -10.00 1.05 8.62
C GLU A 141 -9.39 0.58 7.30
N ILE A 142 -8.23 1.13 6.94
CA ILE A 142 -7.51 0.89 5.68
C ILE A 142 -6.21 0.08 5.85
N ASN A 143 -5.98 -0.49 7.04
CA ASN A 143 -4.74 -1.20 7.39
C ASN A 143 -3.48 -0.37 7.05
N ALA A 144 -3.45 0.91 7.44
CA ALA A 144 -2.35 1.80 7.12
C ALA A 144 -1.57 2.25 8.35
N SER A 145 -0.30 2.58 8.15
CA SER A 145 0.48 3.35 9.14
C SER A 145 1.23 4.51 8.50
N PHE A 146 1.01 5.71 9.03
CA PHE A 146 1.60 6.95 8.55
C PHE A 146 2.82 7.31 9.37
N THR A 147 3.96 7.54 8.70
CA THR A 147 5.21 7.91 9.37
C THR A 147 5.38 9.43 9.36
N ILE A 148 5.50 10.03 10.54
CA ILE A 148 5.77 11.45 10.72
C ILE A 148 7.11 11.60 11.45
N ASP A 149 8.01 12.40 10.91
CA ASP A 149 9.32 12.62 11.50
C ASP A 149 9.21 13.41 12.82
N LYS A 150 9.97 13.05 13.86
CA LYS A 150 9.91 13.74 15.16
C LYS A 150 10.29 15.21 15.06
N LYS A 151 11.00 15.63 14.00
CA LYS A 151 11.25 17.05 13.74
C LYS A 151 9.97 17.88 13.56
N GLU A 152 8.86 17.25 13.20
CA GLU A 152 7.54 17.89 13.05
C GLU A 152 6.82 18.07 14.41
N LEU A 153 7.30 17.43 15.48
CA LEU A 153 6.69 17.48 16.81
C LEU A 153 7.27 18.61 17.68
N PRO A 154 6.59 19.02 18.76
CA PRO A 154 7.16 19.86 19.80
C PRO A 154 8.46 19.28 20.39
N SER A 155 9.42 20.15 20.70
CA SER A 155 10.78 19.75 21.13
C SER A 155 10.81 18.79 22.33
N ASN A 156 9.87 18.93 23.26
CA ASN A 156 9.74 18.07 24.44
C ASN A 156 9.35 16.62 24.12
N LEU A 157 8.82 16.34 22.93
CA LEU A 157 8.41 15.00 22.49
C LEU A 157 9.47 14.30 21.61
N ARG A 158 10.56 15.00 21.24
CA ARG A 158 11.49 14.53 20.20
C ARG A 158 12.50 13.48 20.66
N PHE A 159 12.86 13.48 21.95
CA PHE A 159 14.03 12.72 22.42
C PHE A 159 13.66 11.54 23.31
N ASP A 160 12.59 11.65 24.08
CA ASP A 160 12.13 10.57 24.95
C ASP A 160 11.28 9.57 24.16
N ARG A 161 11.61 8.29 24.26
CA ARG A 161 10.87 7.18 23.62
C ARG A 161 9.92 6.47 24.58
N SER A 162 10.05 6.74 25.87
CA SER A 162 9.21 6.14 26.92
C SER A 162 7.86 6.85 27.06
N ILE A 163 7.77 8.10 26.57
CA ILE A 163 6.52 8.86 26.60
C ILE A 163 5.51 8.29 25.60
N SER A 164 4.26 8.19 26.05
CA SER A 164 3.10 8.09 25.16
C SER A 164 2.89 9.44 24.49
N ILE A 165 2.62 9.42 23.18
CA ILE A 165 2.29 10.62 22.41
C ILE A 165 0.82 10.53 22.06
N GLU A 166 0.06 11.51 22.53
CA GLU A 166 -1.37 11.62 22.24
C GLU A 166 -1.61 12.41 20.96
N ALA A 167 -2.73 12.12 20.28
CA ALA A 167 -3.08 12.75 19.02
C ALA A 167 -3.16 14.29 19.13
N SER A 168 -3.62 14.83 20.26
CA SER A 168 -3.72 16.27 20.53
C SER A 168 -2.37 16.99 20.68
N GLN A 169 -1.27 16.24 20.81
CA GLN A 169 0.08 16.78 20.98
C GLN A 169 0.84 16.89 19.65
N ILE A 170 0.30 16.31 18.58
CA ILE A 170 0.90 16.34 17.24
C ILE A 170 0.34 17.56 16.50
N PRO A 171 1.19 18.43 15.95
CA PRO A 171 0.73 19.60 15.21
C PRO A 171 -0.09 19.21 13.97
N ASP A 172 -1.20 19.89 13.74
CA ASP A 172 -2.09 19.70 12.59
C ASP A 172 -1.37 19.71 11.23
N ASN A 173 -0.35 20.57 11.11
CA ASN A 173 0.43 20.74 9.88
C ASN A 173 1.64 19.80 9.76
N ALA A 174 1.82 18.87 10.72
CA ALA A 174 2.91 17.90 10.68
C ALA A 174 2.82 17.06 9.39
N LYS A 175 3.93 17.04 8.64
CA LYS A 175 3.96 16.39 7.32
C LYS A 175 4.18 14.89 7.42
N ILE A 176 3.48 14.15 6.58
CA ILE A 176 3.73 12.72 6.37
C ILE A 176 5.03 12.58 5.56
N LYS A 177 5.91 11.68 6.01
CA LYS A 177 7.14 11.35 5.27
C LYS A 177 6.87 10.30 4.20
N TYR A 178 6.15 9.26 4.59
CA TYR A 178 5.60 8.17 3.77
C TYR A 178 4.59 7.41 4.63
N PHE A 179 3.86 6.48 4.04
CA PHE A 179 2.99 5.59 4.80
C PHE A 179 3.02 4.18 4.22
N PHE A 180 2.61 3.22 5.02
CA PHE A 180 2.51 1.83 4.63
C PHE A 180 1.04 1.43 4.52
N ILE A 181 0.76 0.54 3.57
CA ILE A 181 -0.42 -0.31 3.55
C ILE A 181 0.01 -1.72 3.90
N HIS A 182 -0.69 -2.35 4.85
CA HIS A 182 -0.37 -3.67 5.38
C HIS A 182 -1.40 -4.70 4.92
N TRP A 183 -0.90 -5.76 4.31
CA TRP A 183 -1.63 -6.94 3.85
C TRP A 183 -1.01 -8.17 4.52
N ASN A 184 -1.72 -8.81 5.45
CA ASN A 184 -1.38 -10.07 6.15
C ASN A 184 0.09 -10.55 6.24
#